data_AF-A0A6I9TTU6-F1
#
_entry.id   AF-A0A6I9TTU6-F1
#
_cell.length_a   1.000
_cell.length_b   1.000
_cell.length_c   1.000
_cell.angle_alpha   90.00
_cell.angle_beta   90.00
_cell.angle_gamma   90.00
#
_symmetry.space_group_name_H-M   'P 1'
#
loop_
_entity.id
_entity.type
_entity.pdbx_description
1 polymer ?
#
loop_
_entity_poly.entity_id
_entity_poly.type
_entity_poly.pdbx_seq_one_letter_code
_entity_poly.pdbx_strand_id
1 'polypeptide(L)'
;MQVVSDSAVISSPDEGTLRYRYEIGDLKLISKDNAAPNVDKFVSPGSTDQSAPVSKHWLYLDNLNTNLISQCQGPQDVLDVHRPVSESCRVPHGEERPERAPLTMFLEKARASHSINLTEFARRLQEDLDDDPEEVESAIDPAFDCIYGHRVKIEIAPLLRVIFEKYGDITSESDVGSDTILAFFLERLCAIYRRLEQTSFLDITNIELNDMLDQVRLFEREKLNVGWLREKLEYISQTKIGFQEYLRFKEDEAKHDASIGSLEKELVVYQRELSDLQQKISLVEQKISAAEEDLVAKRAKADQTRKVASDVKARVNTLWKQTLVHGLL
;
A
#
# COMPACT_ATOMS: atom_id res chain seq x y z
N MET A 1 4.03 39.35 -39.34
CA MET A 1 5.01 38.91 -40.36
C MET A 1 6.28 38.58 -39.59
N GLN A 2 6.77 37.35 -39.50
CA GLN A 2 6.73 36.22 -40.42
C GLN A 2 6.73 34.93 -39.58
N VAL A 3 5.90 33.97 -39.99
CA VAL A 3 5.76 32.64 -39.39
C VAL A 3 6.74 31.71 -40.10
N VAL A 4 7.52 30.94 -39.34
CA VAL A 4 8.15 29.72 -39.87
C VAL A 4 7.85 28.61 -38.86
N SER A 5 7.00 27.69 -39.30
CA SER A 5 6.61 26.48 -38.61
C SER A 5 7.29 25.33 -39.33
N ASP A 6 8.11 24.56 -38.61
CA ASP A 6 8.49 23.22 -39.05
C ASP A 6 7.87 22.20 -38.09
N SER A 7 6.94 21.42 -38.64
CA SER A 7 6.40 20.22 -38.03
C SER A 7 7.23 19.02 -38.47
N ALA A 8 7.63 18.18 -37.52
CA ALA A 8 8.03 16.81 -37.81
C ALA A 8 7.23 15.87 -36.92
N VAL A 9 6.37 15.09 -37.58
CA VAL A 9 5.66 13.93 -37.05
C VAL A 9 6.60 12.73 -37.22
N ILE A 10 6.92 12.02 -36.13
CA ILE A 10 7.40 10.64 -36.20
C ILE A 10 6.60 9.81 -35.18
N SER A 11 6.02 8.74 -35.68
CA SER A 11 5.20 7.75 -34.99
C SER A 11 5.97 6.96 -33.92
N SER A 12 5.23 6.63 -32.86
CA SER A 12 5.45 5.59 -31.84
C SER A 12 5.49 4.15 -32.43
N PRO A 13 5.69 3.04 -31.67
CA PRO A 13 5.82 2.90 -30.20
C PRO A 13 6.93 1.93 -29.71
N ASP A 14 7.42 2.10 -28.48
CA ASP A 14 7.62 0.96 -27.56
C ASP A 14 7.68 1.40 -26.09
N GLU A 15 7.19 0.52 -25.24
CA GLU A 15 6.80 0.73 -23.85
C GLU A 15 7.96 0.95 -22.86
N GLY A 16 7.63 1.65 -21.77
CA GLY A 16 8.12 1.25 -20.45
C GLY A 16 9.39 1.93 -19.96
N THR A 17 9.32 3.23 -19.64
CA THR A 17 9.90 3.86 -18.43
C THR A 17 9.59 5.36 -18.50
N LEU A 18 8.50 5.80 -17.86
CA LEU A 18 8.27 7.22 -17.60
C LEU A 18 9.18 7.67 -16.45
N ARG A 19 10.44 7.99 -16.77
CA ARG A 19 11.28 8.82 -15.90
C ARG A 19 10.74 10.24 -16.01
N TYR A 20 9.96 10.68 -15.03
CA TYR A 20 9.69 12.09 -14.83
C TYR A 20 10.98 12.80 -14.41
N ARG A 21 11.71 13.33 -15.40
CA ARG A 21 12.76 14.33 -15.17
C ARG A 21 12.05 15.69 -15.13
N TYR A 22 11.85 16.22 -13.93
CA TYR A 22 11.47 17.62 -13.77
C TYR A 22 12.70 18.47 -14.12
N GLU A 23 12.73 19.04 -15.33
CA GLU A 23 13.60 20.16 -15.66
C GLU A 23 13.02 21.41 -14.99
N ILE A 24 13.66 21.81 -13.89
CA ILE A 24 13.46 23.15 -13.32
C ILE A 24 14.03 24.12 -14.35
N GLY A 25 13.16 24.88 -15.01
CA GLY A 25 13.56 25.92 -15.96
C GLY A 25 14.54 26.91 -15.31
N ASP A 26 15.71 27.03 -15.92
CA ASP A 26 16.74 28.01 -15.57
C ASP A 26 16.18 29.44 -15.60
N LEU A 27 15.96 30.02 -14.42
CA LEU A 27 15.85 31.47 -14.26
C LEU A 27 17.25 32.08 -14.41
N LYS A 28 17.62 32.42 -15.65
CA LYS A 28 18.78 33.26 -15.95
C LYS A 28 18.56 34.67 -15.40
N LEU A 29 19.11 34.94 -14.21
CA LEU A 29 19.43 36.30 -13.78
C LEU A 29 20.61 36.80 -14.62
N ILE A 30 20.33 37.76 -15.51
CA ILE A 30 21.36 38.53 -16.20
C ILE A 30 21.95 39.50 -15.17
N SER A 31 23.16 39.22 -14.68
CA SER A 31 24.02 40.23 -14.06
C SER A 31 25.28 40.38 -14.92
N LYS A 32 25.49 41.62 -15.39
CA LYS A 32 26.65 42.05 -16.15
C LYS A 32 27.78 42.45 -15.21
N ASP A 33 29.00 42.17 -15.67
CA ASP A 33 30.27 42.84 -15.35
C ASP A 33 30.96 42.48 -14.01
N ASN A 34 31.97 41.60 -14.06
CA ASN A 34 33.40 41.97 -14.16
C ASN A 34 34.39 41.00 -13.47
N ALA A 35 35.47 40.72 -14.20
CA ALA A 35 36.83 40.40 -13.76
C ALA A 35 37.09 39.11 -12.94
N ALA A 36 37.63 38.10 -13.64
CA ALA A 36 38.63 37.20 -13.05
C ALA A 36 39.97 37.96 -12.86
N PRO A 37 40.85 37.54 -11.94
CA PRO A 37 41.77 36.48 -12.34
C PRO A 37 42.22 35.50 -11.24
N ASN A 38 42.73 34.39 -11.76
CA ASN A 38 43.86 33.58 -11.27
C ASN A 38 43.60 32.45 -10.27
N VAL A 39 43.77 31.23 -10.79
CA VAL A 39 43.86 29.95 -10.09
C VAL A 39 45.34 29.64 -9.97
N ASP A 40 45.86 29.57 -8.75
CA ASP A 40 47.04 28.77 -8.49
C ASP A 40 47.14 28.38 -7.00
N LYS A 41 47.54 27.12 -6.80
CA LYS A 41 48.00 26.45 -5.55
C LYS A 41 46.97 25.73 -4.68
N PHE A 42 46.85 24.44 -5.00
CA PHE A 42 46.76 23.34 -4.04
C PHE A 42 47.82 23.46 -2.93
N VAL A 43 47.40 23.57 -1.66
CA VAL A 43 47.98 22.91 -0.48
C VAL A 43 46.90 22.88 0.63
N SER A 44 46.55 21.68 1.12
CA SER A 44 46.06 21.41 2.48
C SER A 44 47.23 20.77 3.26
N PRO A 45 47.29 20.77 4.61
CA PRO A 45 46.16 20.71 5.55
C PRO A 45 46.32 21.57 6.85
N GLY A 46 45.27 21.66 7.67
CA GLY A 46 45.41 22.11 9.05
C GLY A 46 44.13 22.67 9.67
N SER A 47 43.49 21.85 10.49
CA SER A 47 42.43 22.22 11.43
C SER A 47 42.88 23.35 12.37
N THR A 48 42.05 24.35 12.63
CA THR A 48 41.76 24.90 13.97
C THR A 48 40.53 25.83 13.88
N ASP A 49 39.63 25.66 14.84
CA ASP A 49 38.53 26.58 15.20
C ASP A 49 38.89 28.07 15.07
N GLN A 50 37.99 28.85 14.46
CA GLN A 50 37.60 30.16 14.99
C GLN A 50 36.34 30.72 14.32
N SER A 51 35.45 31.15 15.19
CA SER A 51 34.15 31.80 14.97
C SER A 51 34.25 33.14 14.21
N ALA A 52 33.32 33.36 13.28
CA ALA A 52 33.02 34.65 12.66
C ALA A 52 31.52 34.70 12.23
N PRO A 53 30.91 35.89 12.09
CA PRO A 53 29.57 36.18 12.60
C PRO A 53 28.41 35.84 11.64
N VAL A 54 27.32 35.34 12.22
CA VAL A 54 26.04 35.13 11.52
C VAL A 54 25.41 36.47 11.16
N SER A 55 25.14 36.61 9.86
CA SER A 55 24.53 37.77 9.22
C SER A 55 23.10 38.01 9.73
N LYS A 56 22.83 39.23 10.22
CA LYS A 56 21.59 39.65 10.92
C LYS A 56 20.34 39.80 10.02
N HIS A 57 20.26 39.11 8.89
CA HIS A 57 19.18 39.31 7.92
C HIS A 57 18.05 38.26 7.99
N TRP A 58 18.18 37.22 8.82
CA TRP A 58 17.19 36.14 8.91
C TRP A 58 16.20 36.25 10.09
N LEU A 59 16.39 37.20 11.01
CA LEU A 59 15.55 37.33 12.20
C LEU A 59 14.20 38.05 11.98
N TYR A 60 13.88 38.49 10.76
CA TYR A 60 12.66 39.27 10.49
C TYR A 60 11.49 38.44 9.95
N LEU A 61 11.72 37.21 9.46
CA LEU A 61 10.66 36.36 8.89
C LEU A 61 10.06 35.35 9.90
N ASP A 62 10.77 35.01 10.97
CA ASP A 62 10.20 34.13 12.03
C ASP A 62 9.17 34.84 12.92
N ASN A 63 9.14 36.17 12.94
CA ASN A 63 8.29 36.94 13.87
C ASN A 63 6.89 37.27 13.32
N LEU A 64 6.60 36.91 12.07
CA LEU A 64 5.26 37.00 11.48
C LEU A 64 4.47 35.70 11.59
N ASN A 65 5.15 34.56 11.83
CA ASN A 65 4.50 33.25 11.88
C ASN A 65 3.93 32.90 13.28
N THR A 66 4.38 33.59 14.34
CA THR A 66 3.92 33.34 15.71
C THR A 66 2.64 34.08 16.10
N ASN A 67 2.20 35.11 15.35
CA ASN A 67 0.99 35.86 15.68
C ASN A 67 -0.30 35.32 15.04
N LEU A 68 -0.21 34.42 14.06
CA LEU A 68 -1.40 33.83 13.40
C LEU A 68 -1.91 32.55 14.07
N ILE A 69 -1.12 31.91 14.93
CA ILE A 69 -1.52 30.66 15.64
C ILE A 69 -2.22 30.96 16.99
N SER A 70 -2.21 32.20 17.47
CA SER A 70 -2.75 32.57 18.80
C SER A 70 -4.23 32.99 18.82
N GLN A 71 -4.98 32.93 17.71
CA GLN A 71 -6.33 33.53 17.63
C GLN A 71 -7.46 32.56 17.25
N CYS A 72 -7.29 31.26 17.53
CA CYS A 72 -8.36 30.25 17.40
C CYS A 72 -8.46 29.39 18.66
N GLN A 73 -8.79 29.99 19.80
CA GLN A 73 -9.30 29.26 20.97
C GLN A 73 -10.53 29.98 21.52
N GLY A 74 -11.69 29.40 21.26
CA GLY A 74 -12.98 29.68 21.91
C GLY A 74 -13.49 28.42 22.63
N PRO A 75 -14.41 28.58 23.60
CA PRO A 75 -14.35 27.86 24.87
C PRO A 75 -14.99 26.46 24.89
N GLN A 76 -14.41 25.60 25.74
CA GLN A 76 -14.94 24.31 26.18
C GLN A 76 -16.17 24.53 27.07
N ASP A 77 -17.29 23.89 26.73
CA ASP A 77 -18.41 23.69 27.64
C ASP A 77 -18.63 22.20 27.91
N VAL A 78 -18.79 21.93 29.20
CA VAL A 78 -18.92 20.67 29.90
C VAL A 78 -20.38 20.22 29.85
N LEU A 79 -20.68 19.02 29.34
CA LEU A 79 -21.90 18.30 29.73
C LEU A 79 -21.66 16.78 29.83
N ASP A 80 -21.67 16.36 31.09
CA ASP A 80 -21.75 15.03 31.63
C ASP A 80 -23.22 14.56 31.61
N VAL A 81 -23.55 13.43 30.96
CA VAL A 81 -24.85 12.76 31.14
C VAL A 81 -24.70 11.23 31.01
N HIS A 82 -24.63 10.59 32.18
CA HIS A 82 -25.36 9.39 32.60
C HIS A 82 -25.86 8.36 31.56
N ARG A 83 -25.25 7.18 31.66
CA ARG A 83 -25.83 5.83 31.43
C ARG A 83 -27.13 5.63 32.22
N PRO A 84 -28.09 4.87 31.66
CA PRO A 84 -28.88 3.95 32.46
C PRO A 84 -28.72 2.49 32.00
N VAL A 85 -28.68 1.63 33.01
CA VAL A 85 -28.89 0.18 32.96
C VAL A 85 -30.34 -0.07 33.34
N SER A 86 -31.06 -0.92 32.60
CA SER A 86 -32.03 -1.87 33.15
C SER A 86 -32.55 -2.84 32.08
N GLU A 87 -32.52 -4.13 32.43
CA GLU A 87 -33.57 -5.18 32.29
C GLU A 87 -34.46 -5.23 31.03
N SER A 88 -34.96 -6.36 30.53
CA SER A 88 -34.79 -7.81 30.70
C SER A 88 -35.88 -8.41 29.80
N CYS A 89 -35.59 -9.38 28.94
CA CYS A 89 -36.59 -10.35 28.46
C CYS A 89 -35.90 -11.70 28.14
N ARG A 90 -36.10 -12.68 29.04
CA ARG A 90 -36.10 -14.14 28.78
C ARG A 90 -37.23 -14.46 27.76
N VAL A 91 -37.32 -15.57 27.01
CA VAL A 91 -36.87 -16.99 27.01
C VAL A 91 -37.15 -17.53 25.56
N PRO A 92 -37.04 -18.82 25.15
CA PRO A 92 -36.27 -19.98 25.63
C PRO A 92 -35.53 -20.80 24.52
N HIS A 93 -34.62 -21.66 24.99
CA HIS A 93 -34.22 -23.00 24.52
C HIS A 93 -34.23 -23.40 23.03
N GLY A 94 -33.05 -23.84 22.59
CA GLY A 94 -32.87 -25.19 22.03
C GLY A 94 -32.32 -25.25 20.61
N GLU A 95 -31.00 -25.47 20.48
CA GLU A 95 -30.47 -26.45 19.52
C GLU A 95 -28.98 -26.72 19.77
N GLU A 96 -28.70 -27.99 20.02
CA GLU A 96 -27.40 -28.53 20.40
C GLU A 96 -26.48 -28.66 19.19
N ARG A 97 -25.26 -28.18 19.38
CA ARG A 97 -24.09 -28.41 18.54
C ARG A 97 -23.70 -29.90 18.63
N PRO A 98 -23.47 -30.64 17.53
CA PRO A 98 -22.94 -32.00 17.63
C PRO A 98 -21.43 -31.93 17.94
N GLU A 99 -21.10 -32.38 19.14
CA GLU A 99 -19.75 -32.62 19.65
C GLU A 99 -19.15 -33.87 18.97
N ARG A 100 -17.92 -33.77 18.48
CA ARG A 100 -17.19 -34.87 17.82
C ARG A 100 -16.88 -35.95 18.85
N ALA A 101 -17.43 -37.15 18.65
CA ALA A 101 -17.09 -38.33 19.44
C ALA A 101 -15.68 -38.85 19.08
N PRO A 102 -14.86 -39.30 20.06
CA PRO A 102 -13.59 -39.96 19.79
C PRO A 102 -13.80 -41.39 19.25
N LEU A 103 -12.94 -41.81 18.31
CA LEU A 103 -12.95 -43.12 17.64
C LEU A 103 -12.80 -44.34 18.58
N THR A 104 -12.59 -44.13 19.88
CA THR A 104 -12.44 -45.20 20.87
C THR A 104 -13.75 -45.92 21.20
N MET A 105 -14.90 -45.28 20.99
CA MET A 105 -16.21 -45.85 21.35
C MET A 105 -16.71 -46.94 20.37
N PHE A 106 -16.15 -47.00 19.15
CA PHE A 106 -16.56 -47.99 18.14
C PHE A 106 -15.93 -49.38 18.34
N LEU A 107 -14.78 -49.50 19.02
CA LEU A 107 -14.10 -50.77 19.23
C LEU A 107 -14.61 -51.55 20.45
N GLU A 108 -15.14 -50.88 21.48
CA GLU A 108 -15.66 -51.58 22.67
C GLU A 108 -17.01 -52.29 22.43
N LYS A 109 -17.83 -51.80 21.49
CA LYS A 109 -19.14 -52.40 21.20
C LYS A 109 -19.06 -53.75 20.48
N ALA A 110 -17.90 -54.09 19.92
CA ALA A 110 -17.65 -55.40 19.31
C ALA A 110 -17.33 -56.50 20.34
N ARG A 111 -17.02 -56.15 21.60
CA ARG A 111 -16.55 -57.11 22.62
C ARG A 111 -17.67 -57.72 23.47
N ALA A 112 -18.93 -57.30 23.27
CA ALA A 112 -20.04 -57.62 24.18
C ALA A 112 -21.10 -58.57 23.60
N SER A 113 -20.83 -59.36 22.56
CA SER A 113 -21.83 -60.29 22.04
C SER A 113 -21.25 -61.57 21.44
N HIS A 114 -21.67 -62.68 22.08
CA HIS A 114 -21.69 -64.08 21.63
C HIS A 114 -20.42 -64.89 21.96
N SER A 115 -20.47 -65.64 23.06
CA SER A 115 -19.53 -66.74 23.29
C SER A 115 -19.81 -67.83 22.25
N ILE A 116 -18.96 -67.94 21.25
CA ILE A 116 -19.03 -69.00 20.25
C ILE A 116 -18.42 -70.27 20.85
N ASN A 117 -19.17 -71.38 20.87
CA ASN A 117 -18.70 -72.68 21.34
C ASN A 117 -17.70 -73.25 20.32
N LEU A 118 -16.41 -73.29 20.68
CA LEU A 118 -15.32 -73.75 19.81
C LEU A 118 -15.53 -75.18 19.27
N THR A 119 -16.27 -76.02 19.98
CA THR A 119 -16.50 -77.42 19.60
C THR A 119 -17.39 -77.54 18.36
N GLU A 120 -18.27 -76.57 18.12
CA GLU A 120 -19.18 -76.58 16.97
C GLU A 120 -18.55 -76.01 15.69
N PHE A 121 -17.61 -75.06 15.84
CA PHE A 121 -16.81 -74.53 14.73
C PHE A 121 -15.81 -75.56 14.20
N ALA A 122 -15.18 -76.34 15.10
CA ALA A 122 -14.26 -77.40 14.72
C ALA A 122 -14.94 -78.52 13.93
N ARG A 123 -16.22 -78.83 14.19
CA ARG A 123 -16.97 -79.84 13.45
C ARG A 123 -17.28 -79.41 12.01
N ARG A 124 -17.55 -78.11 11.77
CA ARG A 124 -17.78 -77.59 10.41
C ARG A 124 -16.52 -77.57 9.55
N LEU A 125 -15.36 -77.24 10.15
CA LEU A 125 -14.08 -77.24 9.42
C LEU A 125 -13.60 -78.63 8.99
N GLN A 126 -14.12 -79.69 9.60
CA GLN A 126 -13.69 -81.06 9.29
C GLN A 126 -14.55 -81.73 8.21
N GLU A 127 -15.69 -81.13 7.83
CA GLU A 127 -16.55 -81.58 6.73
C GLU A 127 -16.17 -80.94 5.36
N ASP A 128 -15.38 -79.85 5.35
CA ASP A 128 -15.05 -79.08 4.13
C ASP A 128 -13.66 -79.40 3.51
N LEU A 129 -12.97 -80.45 3.97
CA LEU A 129 -11.59 -80.77 3.54
C LEU A 129 -11.47 -81.87 2.47
N ASP A 130 -12.57 -82.32 1.87
CA ASP A 130 -12.58 -83.39 0.86
C ASP A 130 -13.05 -82.95 -0.55
N ASP A 131 -12.89 -81.68 -0.93
CA ASP A 131 -13.10 -81.26 -2.33
C ASP A 131 -11.85 -80.56 -2.93
N ASP A 132 -11.49 -81.05 -4.11
CA ASP A 132 -10.33 -80.83 -4.98
C ASP A 132 -10.02 -79.32 -5.26
N PRO A 133 -8.75 -78.90 -5.44
CA PRO A 133 -8.41 -77.51 -5.69
C PRO A 133 -8.61 -77.16 -7.18
N GLU A 134 -9.83 -76.77 -7.55
CA GLU A 134 -10.04 -76.01 -8.78
C GLU A 134 -9.55 -74.57 -8.59
N GLU A 135 -8.65 -74.14 -9.48
CA GLU A 135 -8.19 -72.76 -9.62
C GLU A 135 -9.39 -71.80 -9.72
N VAL A 136 -9.67 -71.05 -8.66
CA VAL A 136 -10.68 -70.00 -8.68
C VAL A 136 -10.10 -68.80 -9.44
N GLU A 137 -10.40 -68.71 -10.73
CA GLU A 137 -10.30 -67.47 -11.50
C GLU A 137 -11.08 -66.37 -10.75
N SER A 138 -10.34 -65.37 -10.25
CA SER A 138 -10.88 -64.26 -9.48
C SER A 138 -11.92 -63.49 -10.30
N ALA A 139 -13.17 -63.55 -9.86
CA ALA A 139 -14.29 -62.85 -10.48
C ALA A 139 -13.97 -61.35 -10.61
N ILE A 140 -13.98 -60.86 -11.86
CA ILE A 140 -13.81 -59.45 -12.19
C ILE A 140 -15.01 -58.68 -11.61
N ASP A 141 -14.78 -57.96 -10.51
CA ASP A 141 -15.78 -57.04 -9.95
C ASP A 141 -15.92 -55.83 -10.90
N PRO A 142 -17.08 -55.64 -11.54
CA PRO A 142 -17.26 -54.59 -12.56
C PRO A 142 -17.13 -53.16 -12.02
N ALA A 143 -17.09 -52.97 -10.70
CA ALA A 143 -16.91 -51.66 -10.09
C ALA A 143 -15.44 -51.20 -10.01
N PHE A 144 -14.48 -52.10 -10.25
CA PHE A 144 -13.06 -51.83 -10.09
C PHE A 144 -12.26 -52.14 -11.35
N ASP A 145 -11.21 -51.36 -11.57
CA ASP A 145 -10.24 -51.53 -12.64
C ASP A 145 -8.84 -51.70 -12.03
N CYS A 146 -7.97 -52.44 -12.70
CA CYS A 146 -6.60 -52.68 -12.26
C CYS A 146 -5.64 -51.85 -13.11
N ILE A 147 -5.01 -50.85 -12.49
CA ILE A 147 -4.05 -49.97 -13.15
C ILE A 147 -2.70 -50.12 -12.46
N TYR A 148 -1.68 -50.50 -13.24
CA TYR A 148 -0.33 -50.77 -12.72
C TYR A 148 -0.29 -51.77 -11.54
N GLY A 149 -1.26 -52.69 -11.48
CA GLY A 149 -1.38 -53.66 -10.38
C GLY A 149 -2.24 -53.21 -9.20
N HIS A 150 -2.77 -51.98 -9.21
CA HIS A 150 -3.63 -51.45 -8.15
C HIS A 150 -5.10 -51.51 -8.53
N ARG A 151 -5.91 -52.08 -7.63
CA ARG A 151 -7.37 -52.14 -7.76
C ARG A 151 -8.01 -50.82 -7.33
N VAL A 152 -8.54 -50.07 -8.29
CA VAL A 152 -9.13 -48.73 -8.08
C VAL A 152 -10.53 -48.65 -8.66
N LYS A 153 -11.34 -47.69 -8.20
CA LYS A 153 -12.69 -47.48 -8.75
C LYS A 153 -12.62 -47.09 -10.22
N ILE A 154 -13.54 -47.62 -11.03
CA ILE A 154 -13.58 -47.35 -12.48
C ILE A 154 -13.71 -45.86 -12.82
N GLU A 155 -14.29 -45.04 -11.94
CA GLU A 155 -14.48 -43.59 -12.14
C GLU A 155 -13.18 -42.78 -12.13
N ILE A 156 -12.18 -43.22 -11.34
CA ILE A 156 -10.88 -42.53 -11.23
C ILE A 156 -9.81 -43.15 -12.13
N ALA A 157 -10.08 -44.36 -12.63
CA ALA A 157 -9.18 -45.12 -13.47
C ALA A 157 -8.65 -44.34 -14.69
N PRO A 158 -9.49 -43.64 -15.49
CA PRO A 158 -9.00 -42.88 -16.64
C PRO A 158 -7.99 -41.78 -16.25
N LEU A 159 -8.27 -41.06 -15.16
CA LEU A 159 -7.38 -40.00 -14.69
C LEU A 159 -6.07 -40.56 -14.13
N LEU A 160 -6.13 -41.67 -13.39
CA LEU A 160 -4.93 -42.33 -12.88
C LEU A 160 -4.03 -42.84 -14.01
N ARG A 161 -4.59 -43.40 -15.08
CA ARG A 161 -3.80 -43.80 -16.26
C ARG A 161 -3.02 -42.62 -16.84
N VAL A 162 -3.68 -41.49 -17.04
CA VAL A 162 -3.04 -40.25 -17.54
C VAL A 162 -1.94 -39.77 -16.60
N ILE A 163 -2.15 -39.85 -15.29
CA ILE A 163 -1.14 -39.47 -14.29
C ILE A 163 0.06 -40.41 -14.37
N PHE A 164 -0.15 -41.72 -14.38
CA PHE A 164 0.92 -42.71 -14.46
C PHE A 164 1.69 -42.65 -15.78
N GLU A 165 1.01 -42.40 -16.90
CA GLU A 165 1.65 -42.18 -18.20
C GLU A 165 2.59 -40.97 -18.19
N LYS A 166 2.22 -39.91 -17.45
CA LYS A 166 2.99 -38.67 -17.42
C LYS A 166 4.11 -38.65 -16.39
N TYR A 167 3.86 -39.20 -15.21
CA TYR A 167 4.76 -39.10 -14.06
C TYR A 167 5.42 -40.43 -13.68
N GLY A 168 5.11 -41.51 -14.40
CA GLY A 168 5.50 -42.88 -14.01
C GLY A 168 4.62 -43.41 -12.89
N ASP A 169 4.91 -44.63 -12.43
CA ASP A 169 4.23 -45.22 -11.27
C ASP A 169 4.55 -44.43 -9.99
N ILE A 170 3.60 -43.61 -9.55
CA ILE A 170 3.75 -42.76 -8.36
C ILE A 170 3.75 -43.56 -7.05
N THR A 171 3.49 -44.86 -7.08
CA THR A 171 3.40 -45.73 -5.90
C THR A 171 4.60 -46.68 -5.76
N SER A 172 5.53 -46.68 -6.72
CA SER A 172 6.63 -47.66 -6.79
C SER A 172 7.55 -47.68 -5.57
N GLU A 173 7.65 -46.57 -4.83
CA GLU A 173 8.45 -46.41 -3.62
C GLU A 173 7.61 -46.34 -2.33
N SER A 174 6.30 -46.58 -2.43
CA SER A 174 5.37 -46.37 -1.33
C SER A 174 5.59 -47.33 -0.16
N ASP A 175 5.51 -46.81 1.07
CA ASP A 175 5.54 -47.62 2.30
C ASP A 175 4.15 -48.15 2.70
N VAL A 176 3.11 -47.88 1.88
CA VAL A 176 1.73 -48.23 2.20
C VAL A 176 1.50 -49.73 1.98
N GLY A 177 1.58 -50.51 3.07
CA GLY A 177 1.39 -51.97 3.02
C GLY A 177 -0.05 -52.46 2.84
N SER A 178 -1.03 -51.57 2.70
CA SER A 178 -2.45 -51.94 2.54
C SER A 178 -3.03 -51.37 1.24
N ASP A 179 -3.45 -52.25 0.33
CA ASP A 179 -4.07 -51.88 -0.95
C ASP A 179 -5.29 -50.97 -0.78
N THR A 180 -6.06 -51.16 0.30
CA THR A 180 -7.22 -50.32 0.62
C THR A 180 -6.81 -48.89 0.96
N ILE A 181 -5.73 -48.71 1.73
CA ILE A 181 -5.21 -47.39 2.11
C ILE A 181 -4.58 -46.71 0.88
N LEU A 182 -3.87 -47.48 0.05
CA LEU A 182 -3.28 -46.97 -1.18
C LEU A 182 -4.36 -46.49 -2.16
N ALA A 183 -5.41 -47.27 -2.35
CA ALA A 183 -6.56 -46.88 -3.18
C ALA A 183 -7.23 -45.60 -2.65
N PHE A 184 -7.34 -45.44 -1.33
CA PHE A 184 -7.85 -44.20 -0.72
C PHE A 184 -6.95 -42.98 -1.04
N PHE A 185 -5.62 -43.12 -0.97
CA PHE A 185 -4.71 -42.04 -1.34
C PHE A 185 -4.81 -41.69 -2.83
N LEU A 186 -4.88 -42.68 -3.72
CA LEU A 186 -5.07 -42.47 -5.15
C LEU A 186 -6.40 -41.77 -5.47
N GLU A 187 -7.48 -42.13 -4.77
CA GLU A 187 -8.78 -41.46 -4.88
C GLU A 187 -8.70 -39.99 -4.44
N ARG A 188 -8.06 -39.73 -3.30
CA ARG A 188 -7.86 -38.36 -2.79
C ARG A 188 -6.98 -37.52 -3.71
N LEU A 189 -5.91 -38.08 -4.26
CA LEU A 189 -5.06 -37.42 -5.24
C LEU A 189 -5.85 -37.03 -6.50
N CYS A 190 -6.67 -37.94 -7.03
CA CYS A 190 -7.55 -37.66 -8.17
C CYS A 190 -8.58 -36.58 -7.84
N ALA A 191 -9.08 -36.53 -6.61
CA ALA A 191 -9.99 -35.48 -6.17
C ALA A 191 -9.31 -34.10 -6.17
N ILE A 192 -8.06 -33.99 -5.67
CA ILE A 192 -7.28 -32.74 -5.74
C ILE A 192 -7.08 -32.32 -7.20
N TYR A 193 -6.66 -33.25 -8.06
CA TYR A 193 -6.44 -32.95 -9.47
C TYR A 193 -7.70 -32.41 -10.15
N ARG A 194 -8.84 -33.12 -10.02
CA ARG A 194 -10.12 -32.67 -10.60
C ARG A 194 -10.55 -31.33 -10.04
N ARG A 195 -10.32 -31.09 -8.74
CA ARG A 195 -10.66 -29.81 -8.13
C ARG A 195 -9.84 -28.68 -8.71
N LEU A 196 -8.53 -28.87 -8.94
CA LEU A 196 -7.68 -27.89 -9.62
C LEU A 196 -8.08 -27.67 -11.09
N GLU A 197 -8.52 -28.72 -11.78
CA GLU A 197 -8.97 -28.64 -13.18
C GLU A 197 -10.28 -27.87 -13.33
N GLN A 198 -11.22 -28.07 -12.40
CA GLN A 198 -12.57 -27.50 -12.47
C GLN A 198 -12.71 -26.10 -11.88
N THR A 199 -11.71 -25.64 -11.10
CA THR A 199 -11.81 -24.39 -10.35
C THR A 199 -10.97 -23.29 -10.99
N SER A 200 -11.53 -22.10 -11.13
CA SER A 200 -10.77 -20.95 -11.61
C SER A 200 -9.76 -20.48 -10.56
N PHE A 201 -8.68 -19.82 -11.01
CA PHE A 201 -7.64 -19.29 -10.12
C PHE A 201 -8.18 -18.32 -9.06
N LEU A 202 -9.24 -17.58 -9.37
CA LEU A 202 -9.85 -16.63 -8.45
C LEU A 202 -10.70 -17.34 -7.39
N ASP A 203 -11.40 -18.41 -7.77
CA ASP A 203 -12.38 -19.09 -6.94
C ASP A 203 -11.75 -20.04 -5.90
N ILE A 204 -10.56 -20.59 -6.19
CA ILE A 204 -9.88 -21.47 -5.22
C ILE A 204 -9.40 -20.68 -4.01
N THR A 205 -9.81 -21.05 -2.80
CA THR A 205 -9.46 -20.28 -1.60
C THR A 205 -8.06 -20.63 -1.06
N ASN A 206 -7.43 -19.72 -0.30
CA ASN A 206 -6.15 -20.02 0.38
C ASN A 206 -6.30 -21.17 1.39
N ILE A 207 -7.46 -21.27 2.05
CA ILE A 207 -7.77 -22.34 3.01
C ILE A 207 -7.78 -23.68 2.27
N GLU A 208 -8.44 -23.72 1.12
CA GLU A 208 -8.52 -24.91 0.28
C GLU A 208 -7.16 -25.32 -0.29
N LEU A 209 -6.34 -24.38 -0.77
CA LEU A 209 -4.97 -24.66 -1.21
C LEU A 209 -4.10 -25.24 -0.08
N ASN A 210 -4.24 -24.71 1.14
CA ASN A 210 -3.52 -25.22 2.30
C ASN A 210 -3.95 -26.65 2.67
N ASP A 211 -5.26 -26.94 2.65
CA ASP A 211 -5.78 -28.28 2.90
C ASP A 211 -5.28 -29.29 1.85
N MET A 212 -5.26 -28.91 0.56
CA MET A 212 -4.67 -29.73 -0.50
C MET A 212 -3.17 -29.95 -0.28
N LEU A 213 -2.42 -28.91 0.10
CA LEU A 213 -0.99 -29.03 0.40
C LEU A 213 -0.72 -29.97 1.58
N ASP A 214 -1.52 -29.90 2.63
CA ASP A 214 -1.38 -30.78 3.79
C ASP A 214 -1.70 -32.25 3.45
N GLN A 215 -2.71 -32.48 2.59
CA GLN A 215 -2.98 -33.81 2.04
C GLN A 215 -1.82 -34.32 1.17
N VAL A 216 -1.24 -33.49 0.31
CA VAL A 216 -0.11 -33.89 -0.54
C VAL A 216 1.14 -34.19 0.29
N ARG A 217 1.43 -33.40 1.33
CA ARG A 217 2.52 -33.67 2.29
C ARG A 217 2.31 -34.98 3.05
N LEU A 218 1.06 -35.33 3.35
CA LEU A 218 0.72 -36.64 3.91
C LEU A 218 1.09 -37.75 2.91
N PHE A 219 0.76 -37.61 1.63
CA PHE A 219 1.10 -38.62 0.61
C PHE A 219 2.61 -38.80 0.46
N GLU A 220 3.37 -37.70 0.46
CA GLU A 220 4.83 -37.74 0.38
C GLU A 220 5.47 -38.41 1.59
N ARG A 221 4.88 -38.25 2.78
CA ARG A 221 5.33 -38.96 3.99
C ARG A 221 5.17 -40.47 3.88
N GLU A 222 4.15 -40.93 3.15
CA GLU A 222 3.92 -42.33 2.80
C GLU A 222 4.68 -42.77 1.52
N LYS A 223 5.67 -41.95 1.10
CA LYS A 223 6.55 -42.14 -0.06
C LYS A 223 5.83 -42.28 -1.41
N LEU A 224 4.68 -41.64 -1.55
CA LEU A 224 4.08 -41.44 -2.88
C LEU A 224 4.86 -40.37 -3.63
N ASN A 225 5.23 -40.64 -4.89
CA ASN A 225 5.98 -39.71 -5.73
C ASN A 225 5.04 -38.63 -6.30
N VAL A 226 4.70 -37.64 -5.46
CA VAL A 226 3.72 -36.59 -5.77
C VAL A 226 4.30 -35.17 -5.63
N GLY A 227 5.63 -35.04 -5.63
CA GLY A 227 6.34 -33.76 -5.50
C GLY A 227 5.93 -32.73 -6.55
N TRP A 228 5.60 -33.18 -7.76
CA TRP A 228 5.09 -32.34 -8.84
C TRP A 228 3.77 -31.64 -8.49
N LEU A 229 2.91 -32.29 -7.70
CA LEU A 229 1.63 -31.72 -7.28
C LEU A 229 1.84 -30.70 -6.15
N ARG A 230 2.74 -31.00 -5.21
CA ARG A 230 3.15 -30.06 -4.15
C ARG A 230 3.70 -28.78 -4.76
N GLU A 231 4.68 -28.89 -5.66
CA GLU A 231 5.29 -27.74 -6.34
C GLU A 231 4.24 -26.90 -7.08
N LYS A 232 3.30 -27.56 -7.76
CA LYS A 232 2.22 -26.86 -8.47
C LYS A 232 1.30 -26.11 -7.52
N LEU A 233 0.90 -26.73 -6.41
CA LEU A 233 0.06 -26.11 -5.39
C LEU A 233 0.76 -24.94 -4.69
N GLU A 234 2.04 -25.08 -4.36
CA GLU A 234 2.85 -24.00 -3.78
C GLU A 234 2.97 -22.82 -4.73
N TYR A 235 3.22 -23.07 -6.02
CA TYR A 235 3.24 -22.02 -7.03
C TYR A 235 1.90 -21.27 -7.12
N ILE A 236 0.77 -22.00 -7.14
CA ILE A 236 -0.57 -21.38 -7.16
C ILE A 236 -0.79 -20.53 -5.91
N SER A 237 -0.42 -21.05 -4.73
CA SER A 237 -0.55 -20.35 -3.45
C SER A 237 0.26 -19.04 -3.42
N GLN A 238 1.54 -19.11 -3.80
CA GLN A 238 2.41 -17.92 -3.89
C GLN A 238 1.88 -16.90 -4.90
N THR A 239 1.42 -17.38 -6.07
CA THR A 239 0.83 -16.51 -7.10
C THR A 239 -0.44 -15.82 -6.57
N LYS A 240 -1.25 -16.51 -5.77
CA LYS A 240 -2.46 -15.93 -5.18
C LYS A 240 -2.14 -14.85 -4.15
N ILE A 241 -1.14 -15.09 -3.31
CA ILE A 241 -0.62 -14.07 -2.38
C ILE A 241 -0.16 -12.84 -3.17
N GLY A 242 0.73 -13.02 -4.15
CA GLY A 242 1.22 -11.91 -4.98
C GLY A 242 0.10 -11.16 -5.71
N PHE A 243 -0.92 -11.86 -6.19
CA PHE A 243 -2.08 -11.23 -6.82
C PHE A 243 -2.90 -10.38 -5.84
N GLN A 244 -3.08 -10.83 -4.60
CA GLN A 244 -3.74 -10.04 -3.55
C GLN A 244 -2.95 -8.79 -3.19
N GLU A 245 -1.61 -8.89 -3.14
CA GLU A 245 -0.74 -7.72 -2.93
C GLU A 245 -0.81 -6.74 -4.08
N TYR A 246 -0.81 -7.22 -5.32
CA TYR A 246 -1.00 -6.39 -6.52
C TYR A 246 -2.32 -5.60 -6.46
N LEU A 247 -3.44 -6.25 -6.09
CA LEU A 247 -4.72 -5.57 -5.96
C LEU A 247 -4.69 -4.47 -4.88
N ARG A 248 -4.06 -4.75 -3.73
CA ARG A 248 -3.89 -3.75 -2.66
C ARG A 248 -3.05 -2.57 -3.14
N PHE A 249 -1.91 -2.82 -3.80
CA PHE A 249 -1.06 -1.76 -4.33
C PHE A 249 -1.78 -0.90 -5.36
N LYS A 250 -2.59 -1.50 -6.23
CA LYS A 250 -3.40 -0.75 -7.20
C LYS A 250 -4.44 0.15 -6.55
N GLU A 251 -5.03 -0.29 -5.44
CA GLU A 251 -5.96 0.55 -4.67
C GLU A 251 -5.23 1.72 -3.98
N ASP A 252 -4.04 1.46 -3.41
CA ASP A 252 -3.23 2.48 -2.76
C ASP A 252 -2.68 3.51 -3.75
N GLU A 253 -2.26 3.07 -4.94
CA GLU A 253 -1.88 3.94 -6.07
C GLU A 253 -3.02 4.91 -6.42
N ALA A 254 -4.25 4.39 -6.58
CA ALA A 254 -5.41 5.23 -6.87
C ALA A 254 -5.72 6.24 -5.75
N LYS A 255 -5.52 5.86 -4.48
CA LYS A 255 -5.67 6.79 -3.33
C LYS A 255 -4.60 7.88 -3.35
N HIS A 256 -3.36 7.53 -3.64
CA HIS A 256 -2.26 8.49 -3.73
C HIS A 256 -2.49 9.47 -4.88
N ASP A 257 -2.87 9.00 -6.06
CA ASP A 257 -3.17 9.86 -7.21
C ASP A 257 -4.30 10.85 -6.89
N ALA A 258 -5.35 10.40 -6.20
CA ALA A 258 -6.43 11.28 -5.76
C ALA A 258 -5.95 12.34 -4.76
N SER A 259 -5.08 11.96 -3.81
CA SER A 259 -4.51 12.89 -2.83
C SER A 259 -3.58 13.92 -3.49
N ILE A 260 -2.70 13.47 -4.39
CA ILE A 260 -1.82 14.35 -5.18
C ILE A 260 -2.65 15.36 -5.96
N GLY A 261 -3.66 14.90 -6.71
CA GLY A 261 -4.52 15.79 -7.49
C GLY A 261 -5.33 16.78 -6.64
N SER A 262 -5.59 16.48 -5.37
CA SER A 262 -6.20 17.43 -4.43
C SER A 262 -5.19 18.49 -3.98
N LEU A 263 -3.98 18.08 -3.60
CA LEU A 263 -2.92 18.99 -3.16
C LEU A 263 -2.48 19.93 -4.30
N GLU A 264 -2.40 19.43 -5.53
CA GLU A 264 -2.11 20.26 -6.70
C GLU A 264 -3.15 21.37 -6.91
N LYS A 265 -4.44 21.05 -6.71
CA LYS A 265 -5.51 22.06 -6.81
C LYS A 265 -5.40 23.11 -5.71
N GLU A 266 -5.09 22.70 -4.49
CA GLU A 266 -4.89 23.61 -3.36
C GLU A 266 -3.68 24.52 -3.58
N LEU A 267 -2.58 23.97 -4.10
CA LEU A 267 -1.38 24.71 -4.46
C LEU A 267 -1.68 25.79 -5.50
N VAL A 268 -2.50 25.49 -6.52
CA VAL A 268 -2.94 26.50 -7.51
C VAL A 268 -3.76 27.62 -6.87
N VAL A 269 -4.56 27.33 -5.84
CA VAL A 269 -5.29 28.37 -5.08
C VAL A 269 -4.30 29.28 -4.35
N TYR A 270 -3.36 28.72 -3.60
CA TYR A 270 -2.35 29.51 -2.88
C TYR A 270 -1.46 30.33 -3.80
N GLN A 271 -1.09 29.80 -4.97
CA GLN A 271 -0.34 30.57 -5.98
C GLN A 271 -1.12 31.79 -6.49
N ARG A 272 -2.43 31.64 -6.70
CA ARG A 272 -3.29 32.75 -7.10
C ARG A 272 -3.37 33.81 -6.00
N GLU A 273 -3.60 33.40 -4.76
CA GLU A 273 -3.67 34.31 -3.61
C GLU A 273 -2.36 35.08 -3.41
N LEU A 274 -1.23 34.39 -3.57
CA LEU A 274 0.09 35.02 -3.50
C LEU A 274 0.28 36.08 -4.59
N SER A 275 -0.16 35.81 -5.82
CA SER A 275 -0.11 36.78 -6.92
C SER A 275 -1.00 38.02 -6.64
N ASP A 276 -2.21 37.81 -6.14
CA ASP A 276 -3.13 38.89 -5.76
C ASP A 276 -2.54 39.77 -4.65
N LEU A 277 -1.89 39.17 -3.64
CA LEU A 277 -1.23 39.90 -2.58
C LEU A 277 -0.02 40.69 -3.09
N GLN A 278 0.79 40.10 -3.98
CA GLN A 278 1.91 40.80 -4.61
C GLN A 278 1.45 42.03 -5.40
N GLN A 279 0.35 41.93 -6.14
CA GLN A 279 -0.23 43.07 -6.86
C GLN A 279 -0.69 44.18 -5.90
N LYS A 280 -1.33 43.81 -4.78
CA LYS A 280 -1.76 44.77 -3.76
C LYS A 280 -0.57 45.47 -3.09
N ILE A 281 0.50 44.74 -2.79
CA ILE A 281 1.73 45.32 -2.23
C ILE A 281 2.30 46.35 -3.20
N SER A 282 2.46 46.01 -4.48
CA SER A 282 2.98 46.94 -5.49
C SER A 282 2.13 48.21 -5.62
N LEU A 283 0.80 48.08 -5.53
CA LEU A 283 -0.10 49.23 -5.54
C LEU A 283 0.10 50.14 -4.32
N VAL A 284 0.31 49.56 -3.13
CA VAL A 284 0.56 50.32 -1.90
C VAL A 284 1.92 51.01 -1.94
N GLU A 285 2.96 50.35 -2.44
CA GLU A 285 4.28 50.93 -2.63
C GLU A 285 4.22 52.16 -3.54
N GLN A 286 3.51 52.09 -4.66
CA GLN A 286 3.30 53.24 -5.56
C GLN A 286 2.60 54.41 -4.84
N LYS A 287 1.60 54.12 -4.01
CA LYS A 287 0.89 55.16 -3.23
C LYS A 287 1.80 55.80 -2.18
N ILE A 288 2.68 55.02 -1.54
CA ILE A 288 3.67 55.53 -0.59
C ILE A 288 4.63 56.49 -1.29
N SER A 289 5.23 56.08 -2.42
CA SER A 289 6.14 56.94 -3.17
C SER A 289 5.49 58.26 -3.60
N ALA A 290 4.26 58.21 -4.11
CA ALA A 290 3.51 59.42 -4.48
C ALA A 290 3.25 60.34 -3.27
N ALA A 291 2.93 59.77 -2.11
CA ALA A 291 2.70 60.54 -0.88
C ALA A 291 4.01 61.14 -0.34
N GLU A 292 5.14 60.44 -0.46
CA GLU A 292 6.46 60.93 -0.09
C GLU A 292 6.87 62.14 -0.95
N GLU A 293 6.66 62.06 -2.27
CA GLU A 293 6.92 63.18 -3.19
C GLU A 293 6.06 64.42 -2.85
N ASP A 294 4.76 64.25 -2.61
CA ASP A 294 3.87 65.34 -2.19
C ASP A 294 4.30 65.95 -0.84
N LEU A 295 4.72 65.12 0.11
CA LEU A 295 5.22 65.56 1.41
C LEU A 295 6.49 66.41 1.26
N VAL A 296 7.45 65.95 0.45
CA VAL A 296 8.67 66.72 0.14
C VAL A 296 8.32 68.08 -0.48
N ALA A 297 7.41 68.12 -1.45
CA ALA A 297 6.96 69.35 -2.09
C ALA A 297 6.29 70.32 -1.09
N LYS A 298 5.42 69.80 -0.22
CA LYS A 298 4.74 70.59 0.82
C LYS A 298 5.72 71.13 1.86
N ARG A 299 6.71 70.34 2.29
CA ARG A 299 7.78 70.80 3.19
C ARG A 299 8.58 71.95 2.58
N ALA A 300 9.01 71.81 1.32
CA ALA A 300 9.75 72.88 0.62
C ALA A 300 8.96 74.19 0.57
N LYS A 301 7.64 74.13 0.28
CA LYS A 301 6.76 75.31 0.29
C LYS A 301 6.59 75.92 1.68
N ALA A 302 6.47 75.09 2.72
CA ALA A 302 6.38 75.55 4.10
C ALA A 302 7.65 76.28 4.55
N ASP A 303 8.83 75.73 4.22
CA ASP A 303 10.12 76.35 4.52
C ASP A 303 10.31 77.68 3.80
N GLN A 304 9.92 77.76 2.52
CA GLN A 304 9.91 79.02 1.76
C GLN A 304 9.00 80.06 2.41
N THR A 305 7.79 79.66 2.82
CA THR A 305 6.83 80.55 3.50
C THR A 305 7.38 81.03 4.83
N ARG A 306 8.01 80.15 5.62
CA ARG A 306 8.65 80.48 6.90
C ARG A 306 9.78 81.49 6.70
N LYS A 307 10.60 81.32 5.66
CA LYS A 307 11.68 82.26 5.31
C LYS A 307 11.13 83.65 4.99
N VAL A 308 10.12 83.75 4.12
CA VAL A 308 9.45 85.02 3.79
C VAL A 308 8.83 85.67 5.02
N ALA A 309 8.15 84.89 5.87
CA ALA A 309 7.58 85.41 7.10
C ALA A 309 8.64 85.96 8.07
N SER A 310 9.80 85.31 8.18
CA SER A 310 10.91 85.77 9.00
C SER A 310 11.54 87.07 8.48
N ASP A 311 11.69 87.20 7.16
CA ASP A 311 12.17 88.42 6.51
C ASP A 311 11.22 89.60 6.75
N VAL A 312 9.93 89.40 6.51
CA VAL A 312 8.89 90.41 6.76
C VAL A 312 8.88 90.81 8.24
N LYS A 313 8.94 89.84 9.17
CA LYS A 313 8.99 90.12 10.61
C LYS A 313 10.21 90.94 11.00
N ALA A 314 11.38 90.63 10.44
CA ALA A 314 12.60 91.40 10.68
C ALA A 314 12.45 92.85 10.21
N ARG A 315 11.94 93.06 8.99
CA ARG A 315 11.67 94.38 8.43
C ARG A 315 10.70 95.20 9.28
N VAL A 316 9.58 94.60 9.70
CA VAL A 316 8.60 95.25 10.59
C VAL A 316 9.23 95.63 11.93
N ASN A 317 10.01 94.74 12.53
CA ASN A 317 10.70 95.03 13.80
C ASN A 317 11.71 96.18 13.68
N THR A 318 12.41 96.29 12.55
CA THR A 318 13.33 97.42 12.30
C THR A 318 12.56 98.74 12.23
N LEU A 319 11.45 98.79 11.48
CA LEU A 319 10.59 99.98 11.38
C LEU A 319 9.97 100.37 12.72
N TRP A 320 9.63 99.40 13.57
CA TRP A 320 9.08 99.68 14.90
C TRP A 320 10.12 100.31 15.85
N LYS A 321 11.37 99.86 15.76
CA LYS A 321 12.46 100.33 16.62
C LYS A 321 13.06 101.67 16.19
N GLN A 322 12.92 102.04 14.93
CA GLN A 322 13.36 103.32 14.38
C GLN A 322 12.19 104.31 14.38
N THR A 323 12.45 105.61 14.57
CA THR A 323 11.40 106.62 14.30
C THR A 323 11.12 106.63 12.80
N LEU A 324 9.86 106.78 12.38
CA LEU A 324 9.48 106.80 10.95
C LEU A 324 10.17 107.92 10.14
N VAL A 325 10.77 108.89 10.83
CA VAL A 325 11.52 110.02 10.29
C VAL A 325 13.04 109.79 10.28
N HIS A 326 13.52 108.66 10.83
CA HIS A 326 14.94 108.33 10.93
C HIS A 326 15.53 108.10 9.53
N GLY A 327 16.46 108.98 9.10
CA GLY A 327 17.10 108.92 7.77
C GLY A 327 16.40 109.71 6.66
N LEU A 328 15.37 110.51 6.97
CA LEU A 328 14.68 111.41 6.03
C LEU A 328 15.19 112.87 6.05
N LEU A 329 16.12 113.19 6.94
CA LEU A 329 16.92 114.43 7.02
C LEU A 329 18.39 114.01 7.03
#